data_AF-A0A2H5ZS86-F1
#
_entry.id   AF-A0A2H5ZS86-F1
#
_cell.length_a   1.000
_cell.length_b   1.000
_cell.length_c   1.000
_cell.angle_alpha   90.00
_cell.angle_beta   90.00
_cell.angle_gamma   90.00
#
_symmetry.space_group_name_H-M   'P 1'
#
loop_
_entity.id
_entity.type
_entity.pdbx_description
1 polymer ?
#
loop_
_entity_poly.entity_id
_entity_poly.type
_entity_poly.pdbx_seq_one_letter_code
_entity_poly.pdbx_strand_id
1 'polypeptide(L)'
;MKALAVVASLLLVVFADLIPSCESQSRVVLGWVEDKYIESEAGTLYVIVVDRAPYYVPYPFYQDVKVGDKVRYDGRKWEIVQRRGEPSRLVPIELLPSPSPSP
;
A
#
# COMPACT_ATOMS: atom_id res chain seq x y z
N MET A 1 -28.78 40.19 -3.73
CA MET A 1 -28.59 39.15 -4.78
C MET A 1 -27.13 38.77 -5.08
N LYS A 2 -26.11 39.55 -4.65
CA LYS A 2 -24.69 39.18 -4.89
C LYS A 2 -24.07 38.24 -3.84
N ALA A 3 -24.52 38.29 -2.59
CA ALA A 3 -23.95 37.50 -1.50
C ALA A 3 -24.25 35.99 -1.60
N LEU A 4 -25.42 35.61 -2.13
CA LEU A 4 -25.80 34.20 -2.30
C LEU A 4 -24.92 33.46 -3.32
N ALA A 5 -24.47 34.17 -4.37
CA ALA A 5 -23.64 33.59 -5.43
C ALA A 5 -22.23 33.24 -4.93
N VAL A 6 -21.69 33.99 -3.96
CA VAL A 6 -20.36 33.74 -3.40
C VAL A 6 -20.37 32.51 -2.49
N VAL A 7 -21.43 32.34 -1.69
CA VAL A 7 -21.59 31.19 -0.78
C VAL A 7 -21.79 29.89 -1.57
N ALA A 8 -22.56 29.93 -2.67
CA ALA A 8 -22.72 28.78 -3.55
C ALA A 8 -21.41 28.36 -4.25
N SER A 9 -20.51 29.30 -4.50
CA SER A 9 -19.22 29.03 -5.17
C SER A 9 -18.19 28.39 -4.23
N LEU A 10 -18.24 28.68 -2.92
CA LEU A 10 -17.32 28.06 -1.94
C LEU A 10 -17.64 26.58 -1.66
N LEU A 11 -18.89 26.16 -1.81
CA LEU A 11 -19.30 24.76 -1.55
C LEU A 11 -18.77 23.75 -2.58
N LEU A 12 -18.35 24.20 -3.77
CA LEU A 12 -17.89 23.33 -4.85
C LEU A 12 -16.40 22.94 -4.76
N VAL A 13 -15.61 23.59 -3.90
CA VAL A 13 -14.16 23.33 -3.81
C VAL A 13 -13.83 22.12 -2.92
N VAL A 14 -14.78 21.65 -2.11
CA VAL A 14 -14.54 20.59 -1.12
C VAL A 14 -14.46 19.17 -1.75
N PHE A 15 -14.86 18.99 -3.00
CA PHE A 15 -14.86 17.66 -3.65
C PHE A 15 -13.62 17.34 -4.48
N ALA A 16 -12.65 18.25 -4.61
CA ALA A 16 -11.43 17.97 -5.38
C ALA A 16 -10.49 16.98 -4.67
N ASP A 17 -10.54 16.88 -3.34
CA ASP A 17 -9.68 15.95 -2.56
C ASP A 17 -10.24 14.52 -2.46
N LEU A 18 -11.42 14.27 -3.05
CA LEU A 18 -12.04 12.94 -3.12
C LEU A 18 -11.80 12.24 -4.47
N ILE A 19 -10.92 12.78 -5.33
CA ILE A 19 -10.46 12.03 -6.50
C ILE A 19 -9.41 11.04 -5.97
N PRO A 20 -9.70 9.72 -5.91
CA PRO A 20 -8.69 8.74 -5.58
C PRO A 20 -7.64 8.85 -6.68
N SER A 21 -6.49 9.44 -6.33
CA SER A 21 -5.30 9.63 -7.17
C SER A 21 -5.36 8.88 -8.50
N CYS A 22 -5.94 9.50 -9.54
CA CYS A 22 -5.93 9.01 -10.92
C CYS A 22 -4.57 9.31 -11.58
N GLU A 23 -3.52 9.29 -10.78
CA GLU A 23 -2.14 9.32 -11.25
C GLU A 23 -1.77 7.85 -11.38
N SER A 24 -1.39 7.43 -12.59
CA SER A 24 -0.81 6.13 -12.88
C SER A 24 0.49 5.99 -12.07
N GLN A 25 0.33 5.64 -10.80
CA GLN A 25 1.40 5.46 -9.86
C GLN A 25 2.09 4.16 -10.24
N SER A 26 3.06 4.26 -11.14
CA SER A 26 4.20 3.35 -11.26
C SER A 26 5.04 3.39 -9.97
N ARG A 27 4.37 3.34 -8.81
CA ARG A 27 5.00 3.42 -7.51
C ARG A 27 5.38 2.02 -7.11
N VAL A 28 6.66 1.88 -6.79
CA VAL A 28 7.17 0.71 -6.11
C VAL A 28 6.47 0.67 -4.75
N VAL A 29 5.71 -0.39 -4.49
CA VAL A 29 5.05 -0.61 -3.19
C VAL A 29 5.91 -1.59 -2.41
N LEU A 30 6.16 -1.34 -1.14
CA LEU A 30 6.76 -2.29 -0.22
C LEU A 30 6.20 -2.07 1.18
N GLY A 31 5.31 -2.95 1.61
CA GLY A 31 4.60 -2.78 2.89
C GLY A 31 3.89 -4.04 3.34
N TRP A 32 3.25 -3.95 4.50
CA TRP A 32 2.44 -5.03 5.05
C TRP A 32 1.00 -4.88 4.60
N VAL A 33 0.36 -6.00 4.28
CA VAL A 33 -1.06 -6.03 3.97
C VAL A 33 -1.85 -5.84 5.25
N GLU A 34 -2.55 -4.72 5.35
CA GLU A 34 -3.36 -4.35 6.51
C GLU A 34 -4.79 -4.88 6.38
N ASP A 35 -5.34 -4.89 5.16
CA ASP A 35 -6.70 -5.35 4.88
C ASP A 35 -6.86 -5.82 3.42
N LYS A 36 -7.98 -6.47 3.11
CA LYS A 36 -8.29 -7.06 1.82
C LYS A 36 -9.80 -7.19 1.61
N TYR A 37 -10.33 -6.63 0.52
CA TYR A 37 -11.76 -6.64 0.21
C TYR A 37 -12.05 -6.69 -1.29
N ILE A 38 -13.33 -6.91 -1.64
CA ILE A 38 -13.82 -6.91 -3.02
C ILE A 38 -14.75 -5.72 -3.19
N GLU A 39 -14.50 -4.93 -4.22
CA GLU A 39 -15.35 -3.83 -4.65
C GLU A 39 -16.13 -4.28 -5.91
N SER A 40 -17.43 -4.01 -5.97
CA SER A 40 -18.31 -4.52 -7.04
C SER A 40 -19.07 -3.43 -7.79
N GLU A 41 -18.85 -2.16 -7.49
CA GLU A 41 -19.65 -1.05 -8.03
C GLU A 41 -19.38 -0.79 -9.52
N ALA A 42 -18.18 -1.09 -10.02
CA ALA A 42 -17.76 -0.86 -11.41
C ALA A 42 -17.24 -2.13 -12.12
N GLY A 43 -17.55 -3.31 -11.57
CA GLY A 43 -16.93 -4.60 -11.91
C GLY A 43 -16.27 -5.23 -10.68
N THR A 44 -15.97 -6.53 -10.72
CA THR A 44 -15.31 -7.21 -9.60
C THR A 44 -13.85 -6.78 -9.51
N LEU A 45 -13.56 -5.86 -8.60
CA LEU A 45 -12.22 -5.37 -8.31
C LEU A 45 -11.71 -5.99 -7.01
N TYR A 46 -10.50 -6.51 -7.06
CA TYR A 46 -9.83 -7.15 -5.94
C TYR A 46 -8.85 -6.17 -5.31
N VAL A 47 -9.07 -5.80 -4.05
CA VAL A 47 -8.33 -4.71 -3.39
C VAL A 47 -7.58 -5.23 -2.19
N ILE A 48 -6.32 -4.81 -2.05
CA ILE A 48 -5.55 -4.94 -0.81
C ILE A 48 -5.22 -3.56 -0.27
N VAL A 49 -5.11 -3.44 1.05
CA VAL A 49 -4.67 -2.21 1.71
C VAL A 49 -3.24 -2.41 2.18
N VAL A 50 -2.34 -1.56 1.72
CA VAL A 50 -0.92 -1.54 2.12
C VAL A 50 -0.58 -0.14 2.55
N ASP A 51 -0.04 0.01 3.77
CA ASP A 51 0.29 1.32 4.37
C ASP A 51 -0.89 2.32 4.29
N ARG A 52 -2.10 1.88 4.64
CA ARG A 52 -3.38 2.63 4.56
C ARG A 52 -3.81 3.08 3.16
N ALA A 53 -3.14 2.62 2.10
CA ALA A 53 -3.50 2.92 0.72
C ALA A 53 -4.13 1.69 0.05
N PRO A 54 -5.29 1.82 -0.62
CA PRO A 54 -5.90 0.73 -1.38
C PRO A 54 -5.19 0.53 -2.72
N TYR A 55 -4.96 -0.73 -3.09
CA TYR A 55 -4.35 -1.15 -4.36
C TYR A 55 -5.17 -2.24 -5.03
N TYR A 56 -5.45 -2.05 -6.31
CA TYR A 56 -6.05 -3.07 -7.16
C TYR A 56 -5.01 -4.13 -7.53
N VAL A 57 -5.39 -5.40 -7.40
CA VAL A 57 -4.51 -6.53 -7.67
C VAL A 57 -5.18 -7.56 -8.59
N PRO A 58 -4.41 -8.35 -9.35
CA PRO A 58 -4.95 -9.48 -10.10
C PRO A 58 -5.57 -10.53 -9.16
N TYR A 59 -6.65 -11.17 -9.62
CA TYR A 59 -7.34 -12.21 -8.85
C TYR A 59 -6.44 -13.33 -8.32
N PRO A 60 -5.49 -13.90 -9.09
CA PRO A 60 -4.63 -14.97 -8.58
C PRO A 60 -3.80 -14.50 -7.38
N PHE A 61 -3.23 -13.29 -7.46
CA PHE A 61 -2.48 -12.70 -6.35
C PHE A 61 -3.38 -12.43 -5.14
N TYR A 62 -4.59 -11.92 -5.39
CA TYR A 62 -5.58 -11.71 -4.34
C TYR A 62 -5.85 -13.01 -3.59
N GLN A 63 -6.06 -14.15 -4.25
CA GLN A 63 -6.32 -15.42 -3.57
C GLN A 63 -5.18 -15.85 -2.63
N ASP A 64 -3.94 -15.66 -3.08
CA ASP A 64 -2.73 -16.11 -2.39
C ASP A 64 -2.32 -15.22 -1.22
N VAL A 65 -2.50 -13.90 -1.35
CA VAL A 65 -2.08 -12.92 -0.33
C VAL A 65 -3.04 -12.92 0.86
N LYS A 66 -2.46 -12.82 2.07
CA LYS A 66 -3.18 -12.73 3.33
C LYS A 66 -2.87 -11.41 4.05
N VAL A 67 -3.80 -10.97 4.89
CA VAL A 67 -3.56 -9.87 5.84
C VAL A 67 -2.39 -10.26 6.76
N GLY A 68 -1.43 -9.36 6.92
CA GLY A 68 -0.17 -9.59 7.63
C GLY A 68 0.96 -10.17 6.79
N ASP A 69 0.77 -10.44 5.49
CA ASP A 69 1.87 -10.71 4.57
C ASP A 69 2.58 -9.40 4.20
N LYS A 70 3.90 -9.44 4.00
CA LYS A 70 4.66 -8.34 3.42
C LYS A 70 4.72 -8.50 1.92
N VAL A 71 4.31 -7.49 1.19
CA VAL A 71 4.21 -7.51 -0.27
C VAL A 71 5.08 -6.44 -0.92
N ARG A 72 5.45 -6.70 -2.17
CA ARG A 72 6.16 -5.76 -3.03
C ARG A 72 5.48 -5.65 -4.38
N TYR A 73 5.40 -4.44 -4.90
CA TYR A 73 5.06 -4.16 -6.30
C TYR A 73 6.23 -3.43 -6.95
N ASP A 74 6.71 -3.92 -8.09
CA ASP A 74 7.83 -3.32 -8.84
C ASP A 74 7.40 -2.47 -10.05
N GLY A 75 6.11 -2.15 -10.14
CA GLY A 75 5.51 -1.49 -11.31
C GLY A 75 5.04 -2.47 -12.39
N ARG A 76 5.29 -3.77 -12.24
CA ARG A 76 4.84 -4.81 -13.19
C ARG A 76 4.14 -5.96 -12.50
N LYS A 77 4.69 -6.46 -11.40
CA LYS A 77 4.17 -7.63 -10.69
C LYS A 77 4.09 -7.42 -9.19
N TRP A 78 3.08 -8.06 -8.61
CA TRP A 78 2.96 -8.21 -7.17
C TRP A 78 3.69 -9.47 -6.71
N GLU A 79 4.38 -9.36 -5.58
CA GLU A 79 5.17 -10.44 -4.99
C GLU A 79 5.01 -10.45 -3.48
N ILE A 80 4.92 -11.64 -2.88
CA ILE A 80 4.87 -11.82 -1.44
C ILE A 80 6.31 -12.04 -0.96
N VAL A 81 6.85 -11.04 -0.26
CA VAL A 81 8.25 -11.02 0.19
C VAL A 81 8.41 -11.75 1.52
N GLN A 82 7.39 -11.70 2.38
CA GLN A 82 7.40 -12.37 3.67
C GLN A 82 5.99 -12.80 4.04
N ARG A 83 5.82 -14.05 4.46
CA ARG A 83 4.53 -14.55 4.94
C ARG A 83 4.27 -14.11 6.37
N ARG A 84 2.99 -13.93 6.71
CA ARG A 84 2.57 -13.71 8.09
C ARG A 84 3.12 -14.81 9.00
N GLY A 85 3.88 -14.42 10.02
CA GLY A 85 4.47 -15.34 10.98
C GLY A 85 5.75 -16.04 10.51
N GLU A 86 6.22 -15.77 9.29
CA GLU A 86 7.53 -16.24 8.86
C GLU A 86 8.62 -15.40 9.54
N PRO A 87 9.58 -16.02 10.26
CA PRO A 87 10.69 -15.28 10.84
C PRO A 87 11.49 -14.62 9.72
N SER A 88 11.78 -13.33 9.89
CA SER A 88 12.61 -12.57 8.98
C SER A 88 13.94 -13.31 8.80
N ARG A 89 14.29 -13.73 7.58
CA ARG A 89 15.62 -14.30 7.25
C ARG A 89 16.73 -13.24 7.29
N LEU A 90 16.64 -12.30 8.22
CA LEU A 90 17.71 -11.37 8.53
C LEU A 90 18.81 -12.22 9.16
N VAL A 91 19.84 -12.51 8.38
CA VAL A 91 21.07 -13.06 8.93
C VAL A 91 21.54 -12.05 9.98
N PRO A 92 21.73 -12.45 11.26
CA PRO A 92 22.34 -11.56 12.23
C PRO A 92 23.67 -11.09 11.63
N ILE A 93 23.88 -9.78 11.59
CA ILE A 93 25.22 -9.26 11.33
C ILE A 93 26.04 -9.76 12.50
N GLU A 94 26.84 -10.81 12.30
CA GLU A 94 27.89 -11.16 13.24
C GLU A 94 28.83 -9.96 13.27
N LEU A 95 28.65 -9.11 14.28
CA LEU A 95 29.62 -8.09 14.63
C LEU A 95 30.90 -8.87 14.92
N LEU A 96 31.84 -8.84 13.97
CA LEU A 96 33.18 -9.37 14.18
C LEU A 96 33.68 -8.81 15.52
N PRO A 97 34.23 -9.64 16.42
CA PRO A 97 34.70 -9.16 17.71
C PRO A 97 35.70 -8.03 17.46
N SER A 98 35.41 -6.85 18.02
CA SER A 98 36.33 -5.72 17.98
C SER A 98 37.71 -6.19 18.44
N PRO A 99 38.80 -5.87 17.71
CA PRO A 99 40.14 -6.24 18.15
C PRO A 99 40.37 -5.65 19.54
N SER A 100 40.62 -6.52 20.51
CA SER A 100 40.91 -6.13 21.89
C SER A 100 42.15 -5.23 21.90
N PRO A 101 42.16 -4.09 22.61
CA PRO A 101 43.35 -3.26 22.72
C PRO A 101 44.46 -4.09 23.36
N SER A 102 45.58 -4.23 22.65
CA SER A 102 46.78 -4.89 23.18
C SER A 102 47.39 -4.03 24.31
N PRO A 103 47.96 -4.67 25.35
CA PRO A 103 48.50 -4.00 26.54
C PRO A 103 49.72 -3.11 26.27
#